data_AF-A0A0C9YEP9-F1
#
_entry.id   AF-A0A0C9YEP9-F1
#
_cell.length_a   1.000
_cell.length_b   1.000
_cell.length_c   1.000
_cell.angle_alpha   90.00
_cell.angle_beta   90.00
_cell.angle_gamma   90.00
#
_symmetry.space_group_name_H-M   'P 1'
#
loop_
_entity.id
_entity.type
_entity.pdbx_description
1 polymer ?
#
loop_
_entity_poly.entity_id
_entity_poly.type
_entity_poly.pdbx_seq_one_letter_code
_entity_poly.pdbx_strand_id
1 'polypeptide(L)'
;MVENGKEALGSMGNDAPLTAMATQPCLMHEYFRQLFAQVTNPPIDPSLETYVGPEVPQNLLPSPILTIEEMNAMKNLKHAYPAWPSVTIDITFPKEEGLPGYQLALQRPTRVPLLALMACGGVHHHLVLQKMRAKVALMVETHEAREVHHLCVLVGYGADTVCPWLMMETIRKIGRENLIKSSMTVDELTTHYRHSIDHGILKVMSKMGISMLQSYKGAQILGRHSEVVERCFIGTASRVQGATFDLLALDAFELHECGWPMRETILPPGMPESGEYHWRDGGEAHINDSAGIANLQDAVREKNQTAYDGYALNANEQTKSIHLRGLLDFCY
;
A
#
# COMPACT_ATOMS: atom_id res chain seq x y z
N MET A 1 5.28 -10.23 -11.65
CA MET A 1 5.76 -8.86 -11.97
C MET A 1 7.13 -8.88 -12.62
N VAL A 2 8.19 -9.29 -11.92
CA VAL A 2 9.58 -9.25 -12.45
C VAL A 2 9.86 -10.24 -13.59
N GLU A 3 9.30 -11.45 -13.52
CA GLU A 3 9.53 -12.49 -14.54
C GLU A 3 8.76 -12.18 -15.83
N ASN A 4 7.46 -11.91 -15.72
CA ASN A 4 6.54 -11.80 -16.87
C ASN A 4 6.16 -10.36 -17.26
N GLY A 5 6.64 -9.34 -16.55
CA GLY A 5 6.24 -7.94 -16.77
C GLY A 5 4.75 -7.64 -16.52
N LYS A 6 4.06 -8.51 -15.77
CA LYS A 6 2.62 -8.45 -15.48
C LYS A 6 2.33 -8.61 -13.99
N GLU A 7 1.23 -7.99 -13.57
CA GLU A 7 0.64 -8.12 -12.23
C GLU A 7 0.25 -9.59 -11.95
N ALA A 8 0.25 -9.98 -10.68
CA ALA A 8 -0.23 -11.30 -10.29
C ALA A 8 -1.73 -11.44 -10.64
N LEU A 9 -2.09 -12.61 -11.16
CA LEU A 9 -3.49 -12.98 -11.37
C LEU A 9 -3.89 -13.97 -10.27
N GLY A 10 -4.98 -13.65 -9.59
CA GLY A 10 -5.63 -14.53 -8.62
C GLY A 10 -7.01 -14.97 -9.13
N SER A 11 -7.65 -15.84 -8.35
CA SER A 11 -9.04 -16.27 -8.54
C SER A 11 -9.75 -16.29 -7.19
N MET A 12 -11.07 -16.49 -7.21
CA MET A 12 -11.97 -16.37 -6.06
C MET A 12 -12.17 -14.93 -5.58
N GLY A 13 -13.10 -14.74 -4.65
CA GLY A 13 -13.32 -13.45 -3.99
C GLY A 13 -12.33 -13.21 -2.86
N ASN A 14 -12.18 -11.96 -2.43
CA ASN A 14 -11.46 -11.65 -1.20
C ASN A 14 -12.31 -12.05 0.01
N ASP A 15 -11.86 -13.05 0.74
CA ASP A 15 -12.47 -13.57 1.96
C ASP A 15 -11.63 -13.36 3.22
N ALA A 16 -10.56 -12.57 3.13
CA ALA A 16 -9.76 -12.09 4.25
C ALA A 16 -10.48 -10.92 4.97
N PRO A 17 -10.13 -10.60 6.23
CA PRO A 17 -10.80 -9.55 6.98
C PRO A 17 -10.63 -8.18 6.35
N LEU A 18 -11.55 -7.28 6.68
CA LEU A 18 -11.32 -5.87 6.43
C LEU A 18 -10.10 -5.41 7.22
N THR A 19 -9.30 -4.51 6.66
CA THR A 19 -8.06 -3.98 7.27
C THR A 19 -8.25 -3.39 8.67
N ALA A 20 -9.46 -2.91 9.00
CA ALA A 20 -9.79 -2.42 10.35
C ALA A 20 -10.14 -3.53 11.36
N MET A 21 -10.36 -4.75 10.87
CA MET A 21 -10.69 -5.96 11.64
C MET A 21 -9.55 -6.98 11.61
N ALA A 22 -8.53 -6.75 10.78
CA ALA A 22 -7.32 -7.56 10.71
C ALA A 22 -6.61 -7.58 12.07
N THR A 23 -6.10 -8.75 12.45
CA THR A 23 -5.32 -8.93 13.67
C THR A 23 -3.83 -8.71 13.43
N GLN A 24 -3.38 -8.81 12.18
CA GLN A 24 -2.01 -8.56 11.78
C GLN A 24 -1.81 -7.08 11.43
N PRO A 25 -0.59 -6.53 11.62
CA PRO A 25 -0.31 -5.14 11.28
C PRO A 25 -0.47 -4.92 9.77
N CYS A 26 -1.32 -3.97 9.40
CA CYS A 26 -1.60 -3.65 8.00
C CYS A 26 -0.88 -2.37 7.57
N LEU A 27 -0.48 -2.33 6.29
CA LEU A 27 -0.01 -1.09 5.71
C LEU A 27 -1.14 -0.09 5.52
N MET A 28 -0.81 1.20 5.60
CA MET A 28 -1.80 2.27 5.47
C MET A 28 -2.56 2.22 4.15
N HIS A 29 -1.89 1.78 3.08
CA HIS A 29 -2.46 1.64 1.74
C HIS A 29 -3.71 0.78 1.74
N GLU A 30 -3.77 -0.28 2.54
CA GLU A 30 -4.88 -1.24 2.57
C GLU A 30 -6.20 -0.67 3.07
N TYR A 31 -6.14 0.44 3.81
CA TYR A 31 -7.33 1.16 4.26
C TYR A 31 -8.03 1.92 3.13
N PHE A 32 -7.35 2.10 1.99
CA PHE A 32 -7.84 2.86 0.84
C PHE A 32 -8.45 1.91 -0.20
N ARG A 33 -9.67 2.21 -0.66
CA ARG A 33 -10.37 1.38 -1.67
C ARG A 33 -10.55 2.10 -2.99
N GLN A 34 -9.89 1.61 -4.05
CA GLN A 34 -9.99 2.18 -5.39
C GLN A 34 -11.45 2.37 -5.81
N LEU A 35 -11.80 3.60 -6.17
CA LEU A 35 -13.08 3.90 -6.78
C LEU A 35 -13.10 3.43 -8.24
N PHE A 36 -14.29 3.21 -8.76
CA PHE A 36 -14.49 2.88 -10.16
C PHE A 36 -15.75 3.56 -10.68
N ALA A 37 -15.71 3.99 -11.94
CA ALA A 37 -16.87 4.58 -12.59
C ALA A 37 -17.85 3.47 -12.95
N GLN A 38 -19.07 3.56 -12.44
CA GLN A 38 -20.18 2.73 -12.88
C GLN A 38 -21.04 3.57 -13.82
N VAL A 39 -21.34 3.03 -15.01
CA VAL A 39 -22.29 3.57 -16.01
C VAL A 39 -21.82 4.81 -16.80
N THR A 40 -20.95 5.67 -16.26
CA THR A 40 -20.87 7.07 -16.73
C THR A 40 -19.71 7.45 -17.66
N ASN A 41 -18.65 6.65 -17.83
CA ASN A 41 -17.57 6.94 -18.80
C ASN A 41 -17.07 5.65 -19.49
N PRO A 42 -16.88 5.64 -20.82
CA PRO A 42 -16.15 4.55 -21.47
C PRO A 42 -14.68 4.54 -21.01
N PRO A 43 -14.01 3.37 -20.95
CA PRO A 43 -12.57 3.32 -20.71
C PRO A 43 -11.80 4.05 -21.82
N ILE A 44 -10.80 4.84 -21.46
CA ILE A 44 -9.96 5.64 -22.36
C ILE A 44 -8.50 5.15 -22.27
N ASP A 45 -7.70 5.40 -23.31
CA ASP A 45 -6.24 5.22 -23.32
C ASP A 45 -5.55 6.24 -22.41
N PRO A 46 -4.99 5.83 -21.25
CA PRO A 46 -4.38 6.76 -20.31
C PRO A 46 -2.89 7.01 -20.59
N SER A 47 -2.38 8.17 -20.15
CA SER A 47 -0.96 8.53 -20.19
C SER A 47 -0.39 8.72 -18.78
N LEU A 48 0.83 8.22 -18.57
CA LEU A 48 1.59 8.30 -17.31
C LEU A 48 2.57 9.47 -17.26
N GLU A 49 2.63 10.27 -18.32
CA GLU A 49 3.53 11.41 -18.42
C GLU A 49 3.38 12.34 -17.21
N THR A 50 4.49 12.54 -16.51
CA THR A 50 4.51 13.31 -15.27
C THR A 50 5.51 14.44 -15.35
N TYR A 51 5.03 15.64 -15.06
CA TYR A 51 5.88 16.81 -14.88
C TYR A 51 6.44 16.86 -13.48
N VAL A 52 7.74 17.08 -13.40
CA VAL A 52 8.47 17.29 -12.16
C VAL A 52 9.10 18.68 -12.19
N GLY A 53 8.83 19.47 -11.16
CA GLY A 53 9.41 20.80 -10.97
C GLY A 53 8.42 21.95 -11.22
N PRO A 54 8.87 23.21 -11.04
CA PRO A 54 8.05 24.39 -11.30
C PRO A 54 7.65 24.48 -12.77
N GLU A 55 6.57 25.22 -13.05
CA GLU A 55 5.85 25.22 -14.33
C GLU A 55 6.71 25.43 -15.59
N VAL A 56 7.92 26.00 -15.49
CA VAL A 56 8.87 26.18 -16.61
C VAL A 56 10.34 26.18 -16.12
N PRO A 57 11.29 25.46 -16.76
CA PRO A 57 11.07 24.40 -17.76
C PRO A 57 10.50 23.13 -17.11
N GLN A 58 9.81 22.28 -17.86
CA GLN A 58 9.20 21.07 -17.30
C GLN A 58 10.10 19.86 -17.55
N ASN A 59 10.50 19.14 -16.48
CA ASN A 59 11.12 17.83 -16.64
C ASN A 59 9.99 16.80 -16.78
N LEU A 60 9.77 16.35 -18.00
CA LEU A 60 8.80 15.31 -18.32
C LEU A 60 9.42 13.94 -18.07
N LEU A 61 8.81 13.19 -17.15
CA LEU A 61 9.13 11.79 -16.93
C LEU A 61 8.07 10.90 -17.61
N PRO A 62 8.49 9.80 -18.26
CA PRO A 62 7.58 8.88 -18.93
C PRO A 62 6.76 8.03 -17.95
N SER A 63 7.23 7.87 -16.72
CA SER A 63 6.59 7.11 -15.65
C SER A 63 6.74 7.85 -14.32
N PRO A 64 5.78 7.76 -13.40
CA PRO A 64 5.93 8.25 -12.03
C PRO A 64 6.89 7.40 -11.19
N ILE A 65 7.33 6.24 -11.69
CA ILE A 65 8.19 5.31 -10.95
C ILE A 65 9.66 5.56 -11.29
N LEU A 66 10.45 5.80 -10.25
CA LEU A 66 11.88 6.05 -10.36
C LEU A 66 12.70 4.87 -9.83
N THR A 67 13.78 4.54 -10.54
CA THR A 67 14.85 3.67 -10.02
C THR A 67 15.64 4.39 -8.92
N ILE A 68 16.48 3.64 -8.20
CA ILE A 68 17.34 4.20 -7.16
C ILE A 68 18.32 5.20 -7.78
N GLU A 69 18.87 4.89 -8.94
CA GLU A 69 19.78 5.75 -9.70
C GLU A 69 19.10 7.03 -10.15
N GLU A 70 17.89 6.93 -10.70
CA GLU A 70 17.10 8.09 -11.12
C GLU A 70 16.76 8.97 -9.92
N MET A 71 16.30 8.39 -8.79
CA MET A 71 16.03 9.13 -7.56
C MET A 71 17.29 9.85 -7.03
N ASN A 72 18.45 9.19 -7.05
CA ASN A 72 19.72 9.80 -6.64
C ASN A 72 20.15 10.93 -7.59
N ALA A 73 19.87 10.82 -8.89
CA ALA A 73 20.07 11.90 -9.84
C ALA A 73 19.14 13.09 -9.51
N MET A 74 17.87 12.85 -9.21
CA MET A 74 16.92 13.90 -8.81
C MET A 74 17.33 14.60 -7.51
N LYS A 75 17.84 13.85 -6.52
CA LYS A 75 18.41 14.44 -5.28
C LYS A 75 19.61 15.34 -5.55
N ASN A 76 20.37 15.09 -6.62
CA ASN A 76 21.56 15.85 -6.99
C ASN A 76 21.32 16.85 -8.14
N LEU A 77 20.07 17.09 -8.52
CA LEU A 77 19.71 17.87 -9.69
C LEU A 77 20.27 19.30 -9.66
N LYS A 78 20.46 19.89 -8.48
CA LYS A 78 21.07 21.20 -8.27
C LYS A 78 22.46 21.37 -8.93
N HIS A 79 23.20 20.28 -9.14
CA HIS A 79 24.51 20.33 -9.80
C HIS A 79 24.39 20.58 -11.30
N ALA A 80 23.35 20.04 -11.95
CA ALA A 80 23.05 20.24 -13.36
C ALA A 80 22.19 21.49 -13.59
N TYR A 81 21.23 21.75 -12.69
CA TYR A 81 20.28 22.85 -12.75
C TYR A 81 20.26 23.60 -11.41
N PRO A 82 21.10 24.63 -11.23
CA PRO A 82 21.20 25.37 -9.96
C PRO A 82 19.90 26.02 -9.48
N ALA A 83 18.97 26.30 -10.39
CA ALA A 83 17.65 26.85 -10.08
C ALA A 83 16.68 25.81 -9.48
N TRP A 84 17.07 24.54 -9.41
CA TRP A 84 16.23 23.42 -8.96
C TRP A 84 16.83 22.80 -7.70
N PRO A 85 16.69 23.46 -6.54
CA PRO A 85 17.14 22.89 -5.29
C PRO A 85 16.24 21.71 -4.88
N SER A 86 16.87 20.62 -4.47
CA SER A 86 16.26 19.48 -3.82
C SER A 86 16.51 19.54 -2.32
N VAL A 87 15.49 19.20 -1.52
CA VAL A 87 15.60 19.07 -0.06
C VAL A 87 15.05 17.72 0.34
N THR A 88 15.80 16.97 1.12
CA THR A 88 15.36 15.69 1.67
C THR A 88 14.75 15.92 3.05
N ILE A 89 13.50 15.50 3.22
CA ILE A 89 12.81 15.49 4.50
C ILE A 89 12.89 14.07 5.05
N ASP A 90 13.44 13.92 6.24
CA ASP A 90 13.46 12.64 6.93
C ASP A 90 12.06 12.32 7.48
N ILE A 91 11.52 11.17 7.10
CA ILE A 91 10.20 10.68 7.53
C ILE A 91 10.33 9.55 8.55
N THR A 92 11.34 9.58 9.40
CA THR A 92 11.57 8.57 10.45
C THR A 92 11.62 9.25 11.82
N PHE A 93 11.14 8.62 12.91
CA PHE A 93 11.10 9.17 14.29
C PHE A 93 11.84 8.28 15.31
N PRO A 94 12.45 8.82 16.39
CA PRO A 94 13.15 7.99 17.36
C PRO A 94 12.15 7.11 18.12
N LYS A 95 12.45 5.82 18.24
CA LYS A 95 11.66 4.80 18.95
C LYS A 95 11.44 5.15 20.42
N GLU A 96 12.43 5.79 21.05
CA GLU A 96 12.38 6.23 22.46
C GLU A 96 11.28 7.26 22.73
N GLU A 97 10.86 8.01 21.72
CA GLU A 97 9.78 9.00 21.85
C GLU A 97 8.38 8.36 21.87
N GLY A 98 8.28 7.04 21.64
CA GLY A 98 7.01 6.30 21.70
C GLY A 98 5.95 6.83 20.73
N LEU A 99 4.67 6.63 21.09
CA LEU A 99 3.54 7.14 20.31
C LEU A 99 3.58 8.67 20.09
N PRO A 100 3.97 9.51 21.07
CA PRO A 100 4.16 10.94 20.84
C PRO A 100 5.20 11.26 19.74
N GLY A 101 6.27 10.47 19.66
CA GLY A 101 7.31 10.62 18.64
C GLY A 101 6.83 10.37 17.20
N TYR A 102 5.82 9.52 17.03
CA TYR A 102 5.18 9.28 15.73
C TYR A 102 4.61 10.58 15.12
N GLN A 103 4.34 11.59 15.95
CA GLN A 103 3.91 12.91 15.53
C GLN A 103 5.08 13.92 15.26
N LEU A 104 6.35 13.60 15.58
CA LEU A 104 7.45 14.60 15.74
C LEU A 104 8.85 14.27 15.11
N ALA A 105 8.92 13.35 14.15
CA ALA A 105 10.10 12.65 13.57
C ALA A 105 11.39 13.39 12.99
N LEU A 106 12.65 13.14 13.50
CA LEU A 106 14.02 13.23 12.80
C LEU A 106 15.33 12.51 13.41
N GLN A 107 16.09 11.69 12.61
CA GLN A 107 17.39 10.84 12.66
C GLN A 107 17.89 9.64 13.59
N ARG A 108 18.54 8.56 13.01
CA ARG A 108 19.30 7.32 13.52
C ARG A 108 18.68 5.88 13.56
N PRO A 109 19.43 4.74 13.64
CA PRO A 109 18.87 3.34 13.63
C PRO A 109 17.95 2.95 14.80
N THR A 110 17.83 3.82 15.80
CA THR A 110 16.81 3.75 16.86
C THR A 110 15.46 4.29 16.36
N ARG A 111 15.09 4.01 15.11
CA ARG A 111 13.99 4.71 14.45
C ARG A 111 12.95 3.83 13.82
N VAL A 112 11.74 4.33 13.92
CA VAL A 112 10.58 3.79 13.24
C VAL A 112 10.24 4.71 12.06
N PRO A 113 10.01 4.17 10.85
CA PRO A 113 9.55 4.97 9.74
C PRO A 113 8.12 5.47 9.98
N LEU A 114 7.87 6.73 9.68
CA LEU A 114 6.51 7.23 9.47
C LEU A 114 5.97 6.62 8.19
N LEU A 115 4.68 6.29 8.17
CA LEU A 115 4.01 5.79 6.97
C LEU A 115 4.17 6.78 5.82
N ALA A 116 4.76 6.34 4.70
CA ALA A 116 5.16 7.27 3.63
C ALA A 116 3.94 7.95 2.99
N LEU A 117 2.82 7.22 2.92
CA LEU A 117 1.54 7.78 2.49
C LEU A 117 1.04 8.92 3.41
N MET A 118 1.16 8.76 4.73
CA MET A 118 0.76 9.78 5.70
C MET A 118 1.63 11.04 5.58
N ALA A 119 2.94 10.85 5.46
CA ALA A 119 3.89 11.93 5.25
C ALA A 119 3.58 12.68 3.95
N CYS A 120 3.39 11.94 2.85
CA CYS A 120 3.08 12.51 1.54
C CYS A 120 1.76 13.30 1.56
N GLY A 121 0.68 12.69 2.07
CA GLY A 121 -0.64 13.32 2.14
C GLY A 121 -0.65 14.56 3.03
N GLY A 122 -0.03 14.48 4.23
CA GLY A 122 0.07 15.62 5.14
C GLY A 122 0.81 16.81 4.53
N VAL A 123 1.98 16.56 3.92
CA VAL A 123 2.76 17.61 3.23
C VAL A 123 1.99 18.14 2.03
N HIS A 124 1.39 17.27 1.22
CA HIS A 124 0.60 17.64 0.05
C HIS A 124 -0.52 18.61 0.42
N HIS A 125 -1.39 18.23 1.34
CA HIS A 125 -2.53 19.04 1.74
C HIS A 125 -2.10 20.33 2.44
N HIS A 126 -1.05 20.29 3.27
CA HIS A 126 -0.49 21.50 3.86
C HIS A 126 -0.02 22.50 2.79
N LEU A 127 0.72 22.03 1.77
CA LEU A 127 1.19 22.88 0.67
C LEU A 127 0.06 23.40 -0.21
N VAL A 128 -1.01 22.63 -0.39
CA VAL A 128 -2.22 23.07 -1.11
C VAL A 128 -2.89 24.20 -0.34
N LEU A 129 -3.10 24.06 0.97
CA LEU A 129 -3.68 25.10 1.83
C LEU A 129 -2.85 26.39 1.82
N GLN A 130 -1.52 26.27 1.79
CA GLN A 130 -0.61 27.43 1.71
C GLN A 130 -0.40 27.95 0.28
N LYS A 131 -1.08 27.40 -0.74
CA LYS A 131 -0.93 27.77 -2.16
C LYS A 131 0.51 27.64 -2.68
N MET A 132 1.28 26.71 -2.11
CA MET A 132 2.68 26.44 -2.46
C MET A 132 2.86 25.14 -3.25
N ARG A 133 1.84 24.27 -3.34
CA ARG A 133 1.93 22.96 -4.01
C ARG A 133 2.40 23.02 -5.47
N ALA A 134 2.03 24.06 -6.21
CA ALA A 134 2.43 24.23 -7.62
C ALA A 134 3.93 24.59 -7.80
N LYS A 135 4.60 25.03 -6.72
CA LYS A 135 6.01 25.47 -6.79
C LYS A 135 7.02 24.36 -6.50
N VAL A 136 6.55 23.20 -6.04
CA VAL A 136 7.40 22.12 -5.55
C VAL A 136 6.93 20.79 -6.11
N ALA A 137 7.88 19.91 -6.39
CA ALA A 137 7.61 18.52 -6.69
C ALA A 137 7.80 17.66 -5.43
N LEU A 138 6.87 16.75 -5.17
CA LEU A 138 6.94 15.79 -4.07
C LEU A 138 7.42 14.45 -4.59
N MET A 139 8.62 14.05 -4.16
CA MET A 139 9.23 12.78 -4.50
C MET A 139 9.22 11.88 -3.26
N VAL A 140 8.64 10.69 -3.36
CA VAL A 140 8.53 9.75 -2.24
C VAL A 140 9.51 8.62 -2.45
N GLU A 141 10.48 8.48 -1.55
CA GLU A 141 11.33 7.30 -1.44
C GLU A 141 10.79 6.43 -0.31
N THR A 142 10.34 5.21 -0.62
CA THR A 142 9.64 4.38 0.36
C THR A 142 10.02 2.91 0.28
N HIS A 143 9.98 2.26 1.45
CA HIS A 143 10.21 0.84 1.63
C HIS A 143 8.91 0.03 1.63
N GLU A 144 7.75 0.68 1.81
CA GLU A 144 6.46 0.02 2.03
C GLU A 144 5.68 -0.24 0.72
N ALA A 145 5.97 0.53 -0.34
CA ALA A 145 5.26 0.43 -1.60
C ALA A 145 5.76 -0.78 -2.41
N ARG A 146 4.90 -1.80 -2.52
CA ARG A 146 5.19 -3.06 -3.23
C ARG A 146 4.22 -3.34 -4.37
N GLU A 147 2.96 -2.98 -4.19
CA GLU A 147 1.87 -3.28 -5.12
C GLU A 147 1.47 -2.06 -5.94
N VAL A 148 0.82 -2.32 -7.08
CA VAL A 148 0.23 -1.28 -7.94
C VAL A 148 -0.69 -0.38 -7.10
N HIS A 149 -1.47 -0.96 -6.19
CA HIS A 149 -2.35 -0.22 -5.31
C HIS A 149 -1.61 0.82 -4.47
N HIS A 150 -0.49 0.47 -3.82
CA HIS A 150 0.26 1.39 -2.96
C HIS A 150 0.76 2.61 -3.75
N LEU A 151 1.25 2.36 -4.97
CA LEU A 151 1.76 3.41 -5.84
C LEU A 151 0.64 4.30 -6.36
N CYS A 152 -0.50 3.71 -6.74
CA CYS A 152 -1.71 4.45 -7.08
C CYS A 152 -2.17 5.36 -5.93
N VAL A 153 -2.15 4.87 -4.69
CA VAL A 153 -2.56 5.68 -3.53
C VAL A 153 -1.57 6.82 -3.27
N LEU A 154 -0.26 6.57 -3.34
CA LEU A 154 0.77 7.61 -3.20
C LEU A 154 0.63 8.72 -4.24
N VAL A 155 0.47 8.36 -5.52
CA VAL A 155 0.28 9.33 -6.60
C VAL A 155 -1.06 10.06 -6.44
N GLY A 156 -2.12 9.33 -6.08
CA GLY A 156 -3.44 9.90 -5.80
C GLY A 156 -3.42 10.93 -4.67
N TYR A 157 -2.59 10.76 -3.65
CA TYR A 157 -2.42 11.71 -2.54
C TYR A 157 -1.25 12.68 -2.71
N GLY A 158 -0.80 12.86 -3.95
CA GLY A 158 0.00 14.02 -4.34
C GLY A 158 1.49 13.77 -4.53
N ALA A 159 1.95 12.52 -4.51
CA ALA A 159 3.30 12.19 -4.96
C ALA A 159 3.42 12.47 -6.46
N ASP A 160 4.44 13.24 -6.85
CA ASP A 160 4.79 13.44 -8.26
C ASP A 160 5.57 12.25 -8.79
N THR A 161 6.48 11.70 -7.99
CA THR A 161 7.22 10.49 -8.33
C THR A 161 7.43 9.62 -7.11
N VAL A 162 7.53 8.31 -7.31
CA VAL A 162 7.77 7.34 -6.24
C VAL A 162 8.97 6.46 -6.60
N CYS A 163 9.90 6.30 -5.65
CA CYS A 163 10.96 5.31 -5.70
C CYS A 163 10.70 4.23 -4.63
N PRO A 164 10.18 3.06 -5.02
CA PRO A 164 10.04 1.91 -4.12
C PRO A 164 11.40 1.21 -3.93
N TRP A 165 12.32 1.86 -3.21
CA TRP A 165 13.73 1.46 -3.15
C TRP A 165 13.92 0.04 -2.60
N LEU A 166 13.15 -0.37 -1.58
CA LEU A 166 13.28 -1.71 -1.00
C LEU A 166 12.83 -2.79 -2.00
N MET A 167 11.85 -2.49 -2.85
CA MET A 167 11.45 -3.39 -3.91
C MET A 167 12.56 -3.52 -4.95
N MET A 168 13.19 -2.43 -5.35
CA MET A 168 14.32 -2.45 -6.28
C MET A 168 15.50 -3.27 -5.73
N GLU A 169 15.84 -3.12 -4.44
CA GLU A 169 16.86 -3.95 -3.78
C GLU A 169 16.45 -5.43 -3.68
N THR A 170 15.16 -5.70 -3.44
CA THR A 170 14.63 -7.07 -3.44
C THR A 170 14.78 -7.72 -4.82
N ILE A 171 14.51 -6.97 -5.89
CA ILE A 171 14.70 -7.43 -7.28
C ILE A 171 16.18 -7.76 -7.54
N ARG A 172 17.10 -6.89 -7.10
CA ARG A 172 18.55 -7.14 -7.20
C ARG A 172 18.97 -8.40 -6.46
N LYS A 173 18.45 -8.61 -5.25
CA LYS A 173 18.72 -9.81 -4.45
C LYS A 173 18.21 -11.07 -5.16
N ILE A 174 16.98 -11.05 -5.65
CA ILE A 174 16.36 -12.16 -6.41
C ILE A 174 17.21 -12.51 -7.64
N GLY A 175 17.68 -11.50 -8.39
CA GLY A 175 18.56 -11.71 -9.54
C GLY A 175 19.92 -12.30 -9.15
N ARG A 176 20.56 -11.79 -8.09
CA ARG A 176 21.84 -12.30 -7.60
C ARG A 176 21.77 -13.74 -7.09
N GLU A 177 20.67 -14.10 -6.44
CA GLU A 177 20.43 -15.43 -5.88
C GLU A 177 19.84 -16.42 -6.91
N ASN A 178 19.61 -15.98 -8.15
CA ASN A 178 19.03 -16.79 -9.23
C ASN A 178 17.72 -17.48 -8.83
N LEU A 179 16.84 -16.76 -8.12
CA LEU A 179 15.55 -17.30 -7.66
C LEU A 179 14.48 -17.32 -8.76
N ILE A 180 14.79 -16.85 -9.97
CA ILE A 180 13.91 -16.83 -11.13
C ILE A 180 14.34 -17.92 -12.10
N LYS A 181 13.36 -18.60 -12.73
CA LYS A 181 13.62 -19.71 -13.66
C LYS A 181 14.26 -19.25 -14.97
N SER A 182 13.95 -18.02 -15.38
CA SER A 182 14.50 -17.37 -16.56
C SER A 182 15.89 -16.77 -16.30
N SER A 183 16.82 -16.97 -17.24
CA SER A 183 18.15 -16.34 -17.20
C SER A 183 18.06 -14.87 -17.64
N MET A 184 17.52 -14.02 -16.77
CA MET A 184 17.37 -12.59 -17.00
C MET A 184 18.38 -11.78 -16.21
N THR A 185 18.82 -10.66 -16.79
CA THR A 185 19.67 -9.68 -16.10
C THR A 185 18.85 -8.84 -15.12
N VAL A 186 19.52 -8.26 -14.12
CA VAL A 186 18.87 -7.39 -13.11
C VAL A 186 18.19 -6.17 -13.74
N ASP A 187 18.76 -5.62 -14.81
CA ASP A 187 18.20 -4.46 -15.52
C ASP A 187 16.92 -4.84 -16.27
N GLU A 188 16.87 -6.02 -16.87
CA GLU A 188 15.65 -6.55 -17.50
C GLU A 188 14.56 -6.81 -16.45
N LEU A 189 14.90 -7.38 -15.29
CA LEU A 189 13.95 -7.59 -14.19
C LEU A 189 13.36 -6.27 -13.67
N THR A 190 14.20 -5.24 -13.55
CA THR A 190 13.79 -3.89 -13.15
C THR A 190 12.87 -3.27 -14.19
N THR A 191 13.18 -3.46 -15.48
CA THR A 191 12.36 -2.98 -16.60
C THR A 191 10.99 -3.66 -16.62
N HIS A 192 10.94 -4.99 -16.43
CA HIS A 192 9.70 -5.75 -16.30
C HIS A 192 8.87 -5.30 -15.10
N TYR A 193 9.50 -5.07 -13.96
CA TYR A 193 8.80 -4.53 -12.79
C TYR A 193 8.16 -3.18 -13.09
N ARG A 194 8.93 -2.22 -13.64
CA ARG A 194 8.41 -0.90 -14.02
C ARG A 194 7.26 -1.01 -15.02
N HIS A 195 7.42 -1.82 -16.08
CA HIS A 195 6.37 -2.06 -17.06
C HIS A 195 5.09 -2.63 -16.42
N SER A 196 5.24 -3.60 -15.50
CA SER A 196 4.11 -4.19 -14.79
C SER A 196 3.36 -3.17 -13.93
N ILE A 197 4.10 -2.26 -13.27
CA ILE A 197 3.52 -1.20 -12.46
C ILE A 197 2.82 -0.15 -13.33
N ASP A 198 3.50 0.33 -14.38
CA ASP A 198 2.96 1.33 -15.30
C ASP A 198 1.64 0.85 -15.91
N HIS A 199 1.63 -0.38 -16.43
CA HIS A 199 0.41 -1.00 -16.94
C HIS A 199 -0.67 -1.16 -15.86
N GLY A 200 -0.28 -1.46 -14.63
CA GLY A 200 -1.19 -1.53 -13.48
C GLY A 200 -1.84 -0.18 -13.17
N ILE A 201 -1.06 0.90 -13.15
CA ILE A 201 -1.56 2.26 -12.92
C ILE A 201 -2.53 2.67 -14.04
N LEU A 202 -2.15 2.44 -15.31
CA LEU A 202 -3.00 2.68 -16.48
C LEU A 202 -4.34 1.94 -16.36
N LYS A 203 -4.32 0.68 -15.93
CA LYS A 203 -5.53 -0.12 -15.68
C LYS A 203 -6.40 0.45 -14.56
N VAL A 204 -5.81 1.01 -13.51
CA VAL A 204 -6.58 1.65 -12.42
C VAL A 204 -7.20 2.98 -12.88
N MET A 205 -6.43 3.79 -13.61
CA MET A 205 -6.92 5.05 -14.19
C MET A 205 -8.09 4.83 -15.15
N SER A 206 -8.00 3.82 -16.02
CA SER A 206 -9.03 3.51 -17.00
C SER A 206 -10.35 3.06 -16.35
N LYS A 207 -10.31 2.37 -15.19
CA LYS A 207 -11.51 2.04 -14.40
C LYS A 207 -12.28 3.27 -13.90
N MET A 208 -11.59 4.40 -13.73
CA MET A 208 -12.21 5.67 -13.33
C MET A 208 -12.50 6.60 -14.52
N GLY A 209 -12.10 6.20 -15.74
CA GLY A 209 -12.21 7.06 -16.93
C GLY A 209 -11.25 8.24 -16.92
N ILE A 210 -10.11 8.13 -16.24
CA ILE A 210 -9.09 9.19 -16.17
C ILE A 210 -8.02 8.94 -17.24
N SER A 211 -7.78 9.93 -18.10
CA SER A 211 -6.83 9.81 -19.22
C SER A 211 -5.42 10.33 -18.94
N MET A 212 -5.25 11.23 -17.97
CA MET A 212 -3.95 11.85 -17.68
C MET A 212 -3.60 11.66 -16.21
N LEU A 213 -2.37 11.25 -15.90
CA LEU A 213 -1.95 11.02 -14.51
C LEU A 213 -2.06 12.28 -13.65
N GLN A 214 -1.89 13.47 -14.23
CA GLN A 214 -2.07 14.74 -13.51
C GLN A 214 -3.50 14.91 -12.97
N SER A 215 -4.51 14.44 -13.69
CA SER A 215 -5.90 14.47 -13.24
C SER A 215 -6.22 13.38 -12.21
N TYR A 216 -5.37 12.34 -12.14
CA TYR A 216 -5.46 11.29 -11.13
C TYR A 216 -4.93 11.77 -9.77
N LYS A 217 -3.96 12.70 -9.76
CA LYS A 217 -3.47 13.34 -8.53
C LYS A 217 -4.59 14.14 -7.87
N GLY A 218 -4.81 13.88 -6.58
CA GLY A 218 -5.91 14.45 -5.79
C GLY A 218 -7.23 13.69 -5.89
N ALA A 219 -7.31 12.60 -6.67
CA ALA A 219 -8.49 11.74 -6.70
C ALA A 219 -8.59 10.95 -5.38
N GLN A 220 -9.58 11.31 -4.57
CA GLN A 220 -9.72 10.82 -3.20
C GLN A 220 -10.26 9.40 -3.15
N ILE A 221 -9.71 8.61 -2.23
CA ILE A 221 -10.01 7.20 -2.04
C ILE A 221 -10.56 7.00 -0.62
N LEU A 222 -11.63 6.22 -0.42
CA LEU A 222 -12.30 6.03 0.87
C LEU A 222 -11.34 5.53 1.97
N GLY A 223 -11.30 6.17 3.15
CA GLY A 223 -10.65 5.60 4.34
C GLY A 223 -10.31 6.55 5.50
N ARG A 224 -10.73 6.13 6.71
CA ARG A 224 -10.18 6.41 8.06
C ARG A 224 -10.86 7.44 8.97
N HIS A 225 -10.47 7.34 10.25
CA HIS A 225 -10.89 8.22 11.34
C HIS A 225 -10.76 9.69 10.93
N SER A 226 -11.76 10.49 11.28
CA SER A 226 -11.87 11.93 10.98
C SER A 226 -10.55 12.67 11.19
N GLU A 227 -9.90 12.44 12.32
CA GLU A 227 -8.61 13.07 12.67
C GLU A 227 -7.49 12.84 11.63
N VAL A 228 -7.34 11.61 11.12
CA VAL A 228 -6.29 11.27 10.14
C VAL A 228 -6.65 11.85 8.77
N VAL A 229 -7.93 11.79 8.39
CA VAL A 229 -8.44 12.31 7.12
C VAL A 229 -8.32 13.83 7.07
N GLU A 230 -8.74 14.52 8.12
CA GLU A 230 -8.71 15.98 8.20
C GLU A 230 -7.29 16.55 8.17
N ARG A 231 -6.30 15.76 8.63
CA ARG A 231 -4.91 16.21 8.67
C ARG A 231 -4.09 15.81 7.44
N CYS A 232 -4.29 14.60 6.94
CA CYS A 232 -3.42 13.99 5.92
C CYS A 232 -4.13 13.70 4.59
N PHE A 233 -5.46 13.66 4.53
CA PHE A 233 -6.20 13.18 3.34
C PHE A 233 -7.49 13.97 3.09
N ILE A 234 -7.43 15.30 3.22
CA ILE A 234 -8.58 16.20 3.26
C ILE A 234 -9.54 15.94 2.08
N GLY A 235 -10.82 15.78 2.41
CA GLY A 235 -11.93 15.55 1.46
C GLY A 235 -12.23 14.09 1.18
N THR A 236 -11.38 13.17 1.63
CA THR A 236 -11.64 11.73 1.56
C THR A 236 -12.92 11.36 2.30
N ALA A 237 -13.83 10.65 1.63
CA ALA A 237 -15.02 10.12 2.28
C ALA A 237 -14.65 9.05 3.32
N SER A 238 -15.23 9.17 4.51
CA SER A 238 -15.10 8.17 5.56
C SER A 238 -16.44 7.97 6.29
N ARG A 239 -17.09 6.84 6.01
CA ARG A 239 -18.43 6.51 6.55
C ARG A 239 -18.37 5.66 7.82
N VAL A 240 -17.31 4.87 7.96
CA VAL A 240 -17.03 4.04 9.13
C VAL A 240 -15.70 4.52 9.68
N GLN A 241 -15.71 5.00 10.93
CA GLN A 241 -14.50 5.45 11.59
C GLN A 241 -13.56 4.25 11.75
N GLY A 242 -12.30 4.45 11.37
CA GLY A 242 -11.27 3.43 11.41
C GLY A 242 -10.22 3.76 12.45
N ALA A 243 -9.01 3.27 12.24
CA ALA A 243 -7.94 3.43 13.20
C ALA A 243 -7.37 4.87 13.23
N THR A 244 -6.95 5.31 14.41
CA THR A 244 -6.37 6.63 14.72
C THR A 244 -4.87 6.69 14.42
N PHE A 245 -4.21 7.84 14.67
CA PHE A 245 -2.74 7.92 14.60
C PHE A 245 -2.06 6.95 15.57
N ASP A 246 -2.61 6.76 16.77
CA ASP A 246 -2.03 5.86 17.77
C ASP A 246 -2.03 4.41 17.29
N LEU A 247 -3.15 3.95 16.72
CA LEU A 247 -3.25 2.59 16.18
C LEU A 247 -2.29 2.37 14.99
N LEU A 248 -2.15 3.39 14.12
CA LEU A 248 -1.17 3.34 13.03
C LEU A 248 0.27 3.30 13.52
N ALA A 249 0.56 4.06 14.57
CA ALA A 249 1.87 4.05 15.19
C ALA A 249 2.16 2.68 15.80
N LEU A 250 1.18 2.05 16.46
CA LEU A 250 1.31 0.69 16.99
C LEU A 250 1.63 -0.33 15.90
N ASP A 251 0.92 -0.31 14.76
CA ASP A 251 1.24 -1.19 13.62
C ASP A 251 2.68 -0.98 13.13
N ALA A 252 3.12 0.28 13.04
CA ALA A 252 4.50 0.62 12.64
C ALA A 252 5.54 0.13 13.65
N PHE A 253 5.25 0.22 14.95
CA PHE A 253 6.10 -0.33 16.01
C PHE A 253 6.14 -1.85 15.97
N GLU A 254 5.02 -2.52 15.73
CA GLU A 254 4.95 -3.98 15.65
C GLU A 254 5.77 -4.50 14.46
N LEU A 255 5.63 -3.88 13.28
CA LEU A 255 6.47 -4.19 12.12
C LEU A 255 7.95 -3.94 12.39
N HIS A 256 8.29 -2.87 13.11
CA HIS A 256 9.66 -2.59 13.52
C HIS A 256 10.21 -3.64 14.49
N GLU A 257 9.43 -4.08 15.48
CA GLU A 257 9.81 -5.17 16.39
C GLU A 257 10.01 -6.50 15.66
N CYS A 258 9.19 -6.80 14.65
CA CYS A 258 9.36 -8.00 13.83
C CYS A 258 10.70 -7.99 13.07
N GLY A 259 11.13 -6.83 12.54
CA GLY A 259 12.41 -6.70 11.84
C GLY A 259 13.63 -6.53 12.77
N TRP A 260 13.44 -5.85 13.90
CA TRP A 260 14.45 -5.54 14.91
C TRP A 260 13.92 -5.86 16.31
N PRO A 261 13.87 -7.14 16.69
CA PRO A 261 13.28 -7.55 17.96
C PRO A 261 14.12 -7.06 19.14
N MET A 262 13.47 -6.49 20.17
CA MET A 262 14.15 -6.07 21.40
C MET A 262 14.86 -7.20 22.15
N ARG A 263 14.37 -8.43 21.97
CA ARG A 263 14.95 -9.64 22.57
C ARG A 263 15.44 -10.55 21.46
N GLU A 264 16.63 -11.11 21.64
CA GLU A 264 17.16 -12.09 20.72
C GLU A 264 16.27 -13.34 20.74
N THR A 265 15.55 -13.56 19.65
CA THR A 265 14.67 -14.70 19.46
C THR A 265 15.22 -15.55 18.31
N ILE A 266 15.19 -16.87 18.48
CA ILE A 266 15.55 -17.80 17.39
C ILE A 266 14.36 -17.84 16.44
N LEU A 267 14.40 -17.00 15.41
CA LEU A 267 13.41 -16.98 14.35
C LEU A 267 13.86 -17.86 13.18
N PRO A 268 12.95 -18.65 12.58
CA PRO A 268 13.26 -19.34 11.32
C PRO A 268 13.72 -18.32 10.26
N PRO A 269 14.75 -18.64 9.46
CA PRO A 269 15.18 -17.75 8.41
C PRO A 269 14.09 -17.61 7.34
N GLY A 270 13.62 -16.38 7.12
CA GLY A 270 12.59 -16.07 6.13
C GLY A 270 11.63 -14.98 6.60
N MET A 271 10.71 -14.59 5.72
CA MET A 271 9.56 -13.78 6.13
C MET A 271 8.43 -14.71 6.61
N PRO A 272 7.62 -14.28 7.60
CA PRO A 272 6.45 -15.03 8.01
C PRO A 272 5.44 -15.08 6.85
N GLU A 273 4.74 -16.21 6.72
CA GLU A 273 3.62 -16.35 5.80
C GLU A 273 2.37 -15.81 6.51
N SER A 274 1.87 -14.65 6.08
CA SER A 274 0.73 -13.97 6.72
C SER A 274 -0.61 -14.66 6.44
N GLY A 275 -0.71 -15.38 5.31
CA GLY A 275 -1.97 -15.95 4.83
C GLY A 275 -2.87 -14.96 4.10
N GLU A 276 -2.44 -13.71 3.86
CA GLU A 276 -3.27 -12.62 3.31
C GLU A 276 -4.04 -12.98 2.03
N TYR A 277 -3.41 -13.71 1.09
CA TYR A 277 -4.06 -14.13 -0.16
C TYR A 277 -4.68 -15.52 -0.11
N HIS A 278 -4.19 -16.39 0.77
CA HIS A 278 -4.57 -17.80 0.83
C HIS A 278 -4.56 -18.25 2.28
N TRP A 279 -5.65 -18.90 2.68
CA TRP A 279 -5.75 -19.46 4.03
C TRP A 279 -4.53 -20.31 4.39
N ARG A 280 -3.96 -20.02 5.56
CA ARG A 280 -2.88 -20.77 6.19
C ARG A 280 -3.25 -21.02 7.65
N ASP A 281 -2.82 -22.17 8.15
CA ASP A 281 -2.94 -22.45 9.58
C ASP A 281 -2.09 -21.46 10.38
N GLY A 282 -2.70 -20.80 11.37
CA GLY A 282 -2.09 -19.71 12.12
C GLY A 282 -1.95 -18.37 11.38
N GLY A 283 -2.43 -18.27 10.14
CA GLY A 283 -2.46 -17.03 9.36
C GLY A 283 -3.70 -16.17 9.64
N GLU A 284 -3.97 -15.24 8.73
CA GLU A 284 -5.15 -14.40 8.79
C GLU A 284 -6.45 -15.21 8.63
N ALA A 285 -7.55 -14.71 9.19
CA ALA A 285 -8.84 -15.40 9.13
C ALA A 285 -9.42 -15.36 7.70
N HIS A 286 -9.98 -16.47 7.23
CA HIS A 286 -10.71 -16.53 5.95
C HIS A 286 -12.10 -17.10 6.14
N ILE A 287 -13.07 -16.59 5.36
CA ILE A 287 -14.43 -17.13 5.41
C ILE A 287 -14.47 -18.59 4.93
N ASN A 288 -13.62 -18.94 3.97
CA ASN A 288 -13.53 -20.28 3.40
C ASN A 288 -12.34 -21.02 4.01
N ASP A 289 -12.43 -21.31 5.30
CA ASP A 289 -11.44 -22.13 5.99
C ASP A 289 -11.64 -23.63 5.69
N SER A 290 -10.59 -24.42 5.90
CA SER A 290 -10.61 -25.85 5.61
C SER A 290 -11.68 -26.61 6.42
N ALA A 291 -11.89 -26.24 7.69
CA ALA A 291 -12.87 -26.87 8.55
C ALA A 291 -14.31 -26.55 8.13
N GLY A 292 -14.62 -25.29 7.81
CA GLY A 292 -15.92 -24.89 7.31
C GLY A 292 -16.29 -25.59 6.01
N ILE A 293 -15.36 -25.64 5.06
CA ILE A 293 -15.59 -26.30 3.76
C ILE A 293 -15.79 -27.81 3.93
N ALA A 294 -15.02 -28.48 4.80
CA ALA A 294 -15.19 -29.90 5.07
C ALA A 294 -16.58 -30.21 5.66
N ASN A 295 -17.00 -29.44 6.66
CA ASN A 295 -18.33 -29.59 7.28
C ASN A 295 -19.47 -29.32 6.28
N LEU A 296 -19.32 -28.31 5.42
CA LEU A 296 -20.31 -28.02 4.38
C LEU A 296 -20.41 -29.16 3.36
N GLN A 297 -19.28 -29.74 2.94
CA GLN A 297 -19.27 -30.85 2.00
C GLN A 297 -19.95 -32.10 2.60
N ASP A 298 -19.68 -32.43 3.86
CA ASP A 298 -20.32 -33.56 4.56
C ASP A 298 -21.83 -33.32 4.71
N ALA A 299 -22.22 -32.12 5.16
CA ALA A 299 -23.62 -31.74 5.33
C ALA A 299 -24.44 -31.93 4.04
N VAL A 300 -23.91 -31.50 2.89
CA VAL A 300 -24.62 -31.56 1.60
C VAL A 300 -24.58 -32.95 0.98
N ARG A 301 -23.47 -33.69 1.11
CA ARG A 301 -23.31 -35.02 0.49
C ARG A 301 -24.05 -36.10 1.27
N GLU A 302 -23.90 -36.11 2.59
CA GLU A 302 -24.44 -37.15 3.48
C GLU A 302 -25.77 -36.74 4.14
N LYS A 303 -26.25 -35.51 3.88
CA LYS A 303 -27.45 -34.93 4.53
C LYS A 303 -27.33 -34.91 6.05
N ASN A 304 -26.12 -34.65 6.54
CA ASN A 304 -25.79 -34.66 7.95
C ASN A 304 -26.11 -33.30 8.61
N GLN A 305 -27.14 -33.25 9.45
CA GLN A 305 -27.54 -32.02 10.16
C GLN A 305 -26.46 -31.53 11.13
N THR A 306 -25.80 -32.45 11.85
CA THR A 306 -24.74 -32.08 12.80
C THR A 306 -23.57 -31.38 12.11
N ALA A 307 -23.22 -31.84 10.89
CA ALA A 307 -22.20 -31.18 10.08
C ALA A 307 -22.64 -29.79 9.59
N TYR A 308 -23.92 -29.62 9.25
CA TYR A 308 -24.47 -28.30 8.91
C TYR A 308 -24.41 -27.34 10.10
N ASP A 309 -24.78 -27.81 11.30
CA ASP A 309 -24.74 -27.00 12.52
C ASP A 309 -23.30 -26.58 12.84
N GLY A 310 -22.33 -27.49 12.66
CA GLY A 310 -20.90 -27.20 12.77
C GLY A 310 -20.40 -26.18 11.74
N TYR A 311 -20.82 -26.31 10.48
CA TYR A 311 -20.53 -25.32 9.43
C TYR A 311 -21.12 -23.95 9.77
N ALA A 312 -22.39 -23.88 10.17
CA ALA A 312 -23.10 -22.64 10.46
C ALA A 312 -22.46 -21.90 11.64
N LEU A 313 -22.06 -22.63 12.69
CA LEU A 313 -21.33 -22.06 13.82
C LEU A 313 -19.98 -21.48 13.37
N ASN A 314 -19.20 -22.26 12.61
CA ASN A 314 -17.90 -21.80 12.11
C ASN A 314 -18.04 -20.57 11.20
N ALA A 315 -18.96 -20.59 10.24
CA ALA A 315 -19.18 -19.48 9.33
C ALA A 315 -19.61 -18.18 10.06
N ASN A 316 -20.37 -18.31 11.15
CA ASN A 316 -20.73 -17.19 12.00
C ASN A 316 -19.52 -16.63 12.76
N GLU A 317 -18.68 -17.50 13.35
CA GLU A 317 -17.44 -17.06 14.03
C GLU A 317 -16.44 -16.40 13.07
N GLN A 318 -16.25 -16.96 11.86
CA GLN A 318 -15.42 -16.33 10.83
C GLN A 318 -16.01 -14.98 10.40
N THR A 319 -17.34 -14.89 10.23
CA THR A 319 -18.02 -13.63 9.87
C THR A 319 -17.77 -12.52 10.90
N LYS A 320 -17.73 -12.84 12.20
CA LYS A 320 -17.43 -11.88 13.29
C LYS A 320 -16.03 -11.27 13.16
N SER A 321 -15.07 -12.06 12.69
CA SER A 321 -13.66 -11.65 12.57
C SER A 321 -13.37 -10.92 11.26
N ILE A 322 -14.21 -11.10 10.22
CA ILE A 322 -13.88 -10.71 8.85
C ILE A 322 -14.75 -9.55 8.32
N HIS A 323 -16.04 -9.54 8.63
CA HIS A 323 -17.01 -8.64 8.01
C HIS A 323 -17.71 -7.73 9.02
N LEU A 324 -18.05 -6.51 8.58
CA LEU A 324 -18.82 -5.56 9.41
C LEU A 324 -20.15 -6.13 9.91
N ARG A 325 -20.82 -6.99 9.13
CA ARG A 325 -22.07 -7.63 9.55
C ARG A 325 -21.88 -8.54 10.78
N GLY A 326 -20.68 -9.05 11.00
CA GLY A 326 -20.35 -9.87 12.15
C GLY A 326 -20.17 -9.06 13.44
N LEU A 327 -20.09 -7.73 13.35
CA LEU A 327 -20.12 -6.82 14.50
C LEU A 327 -21.55 -6.50 14.96
N LEU A 328 -22.56 -6.92 14.20
CA LEU A 328 -23.97 -6.69 14.51
C LEU A 328 -24.51 -7.87 15.32
N ASP A 329 -25.38 -7.56 16.29
CA ASP A 329 -26.10 -8.55 17.08
C ASP A 329 -27.61 -8.35 16.94
N PHE A 330 -28.38 -9.42 17.14
CA PHE A 330 -29.83 -9.36 17.10
C PHE A 330 -30.39 -8.93 18.45
N CYS A 331 -31.08 -7.79 18.46
CA CYS A 331 -31.85 -7.36 19.63
C CYS A 331 -33.26 -7.98 19.55
N TYR A 332 -33.48 -9.06 20.31
CA TYR A 332 -34.76 -9.77 20.39
C TYR A 332 -35.70 -9.20 21.45
#